data_AF-A0A2V6KDG7-F1
#
_entry.id   AF-A0A2V6KDG7-F1
#
_cell.length_a   1.000
_cell.length_b   1.000
_cell.length_c   1.000
_cell.angle_alpha   90.00
_cell.angle_beta   90.00
_cell.angle_gamma   90.00
#
_symmetry.space_group_name_H-M   'P 1'
#
loop_
_entity.id
_entity.type
_entity.pdbx_description
1 polymer ?
#
loop_
_entity_poly.entity_id
_entity_poly.type
_entity_poly.pdbx_seq_one_letter_code
_entity_poly.pdbx_strand_id
1 'polypeptide(L)'
;MCLITGALASPSGDLIQAVSRGGSASVEEASASQFLRAFAAVLVRAKPKEVVWYVNAAVKLRRDLADRIVVVALNVRISDARVFDKQNKEKVGAEISDIIKAAVTADPDAAAAIVKAAVNTEPFARDWIVAAAIAAAPEQRVAILKAAAKAEFLIFVRRSGFDAGNMSSTTSGTINPASLLNNENVNSPEQPPSGL
;
A
#
# COMPACT_ATOMS: atom_id res chain seq x y z
N MET A 1 -11.49 31.55 34.53
CA MET A 1 -11.97 31.92 33.18
C MET A 1 -10.88 31.54 32.20
N CYS A 2 -10.96 30.34 31.62
CA CYS A 2 -9.88 29.78 30.78
C CYS A 2 -10.16 30.15 29.32
N LEU A 3 -9.32 31.00 28.74
CA LEU A 3 -9.40 31.36 27.32
C LEU A 3 -8.85 30.17 26.53
N ILE A 4 -9.74 29.37 25.96
CA ILE A 4 -9.38 28.39 24.93
C ILE A 4 -9.12 29.20 23.66
N THR A 5 -7.86 29.53 23.40
CA THR A 5 -7.42 30.13 22.14
C THR A 5 -7.63 29.10 21.02
N GLY A 6 -8.81 29.12 20.42
CA GLY A 6 -9.08 28.50 19.14
C GLY A 6 -8.40 29.31 18.04
N ALA A 7 -7.09 29.18 17.91
CA ALA A 7 -6.45 29.51 16.64
C ALA A 7 -7.04 28.56 15.58
N LEU A 8 -7.47 29.07 14.43
CA LEU A 8 -7.70 28.23 13.25
C LEU A 8 -6.36 27.58 12.90
N ALA A 9 -6.10 26.42 13.49
CA ALA A 9 -4.87 25.70 13.26
C ALA A 9 -4.90 25.18 11.81
N SER A 10 -3.86 25.53 11.07
CA SER A 10 -3.61 24.93 9.76
C SER A 10 -3.42 23.41 9.94
N PRO A 11 -3.62 22.59 8.90
CA PRO A 11 -3.38 21.15 8.97
C PRO A 11 -2.01 20.78 9.56
N SER A 12 -0.98 21.58 9.28
CA SER A 12 0.35 21.44 9.90
C SER A 12 0.35 21.80 11.38
N GLY A 13 -0.34 22.87 11.79
CA GLY A 13 -0.46 23.27 13.19
C GLY A 13 -1.18 22.24 14.05
N ASP A 14 -2.25 21.65 13.54
CA ASP A 14 -2.97 20.53 14.19
C ASP A 14 -2.05 19.32 14.40
N LEU A 15 -1.24 18.97 13.38
CA LEU A 15 -0.29 17.86 13.47
C LEU A 15 0.82 18.14 14.48
N ILE A 16 1.39 19.35 14.46
CA ILE A 16 2.40 19.79 15.45
C ILE A 16 1.80 19.67 16.86
N GLN A 17 0.58 20.19 17.06
CA GLN A 17 -0.08 20.11 18.35
C GLN A 17 -0.38 18.66 18.78
N ALA A 18 -0.80 17.80 17.85
CA ALA A 18 -1.04 16.39 18.14
C ALA A 18 0.25 15.65 18.54
N VAL A 19 1.36 15.95 17.87
CA VAL A 19 2.69 15.42 18.20
C VAL A 19 3.16 15.91 19.58
N SER A 20 2.98 17.20 19.89
CA SER A 20 3.31 17.74 21.21
C SER A 20 2.49 17.10 22.33
N ARG A 21 1.19 16.87 22.12
CA ARG A 21 0.34 16.13 23.07
C ARG A 21 0.76 14.67 23.24
N GLY A 22 1.41 14.09 22.23
CA GLY A 22 2.01 12.76 22.27
C GLY A 22 3.36 12.69 23.01
N GLY A 23 3.84 13.82 23.56
CA GLY A 23 5.04 13.88 24.41
C GLY A 23 6.36 14.15 23.67
N SER A 24 6.32 14.70 22.45
CA SER A 24 7.53 15.11 21.73
C SER A 24 7.69 16.63 21.70
N ALA A 25 8.93 17.11 21.72
CA ALA A 25 9.25 18.54 21.71
C ALA A 25 8.99 19.20 20.34
N SER A 26 9.15 18.45 19.24
CA SER A 26 8.95 18.93 17.87
C SER A 26 8.60 17.79 16.92
N VAL A 27 8.15 18.11 15.70
CA VAL A 27 7.79 17.10 14.69
C VAL A 27 9.04 16.39 14.12
N GLU A 28 10.15 17.13 14.10
CA GLU A 28 11.46 16.71 13.64
C GLU A 28 12.11 15.74 14.64
N GLU A 29 11.97 16.00 15.94
CA GLU A 29 12.52 15.16 17.01
C GLU A 29 11.61 13.98 17.38
N ALA A 30 10.34 14.01 16.97
CA ALA A 30 9.42 12.91 17.18
C ALA A 30 9.95 11.64 16.50
N SER A 31 9.95 10.53 17.24
CA SER A 31 10.19 9.23 16.61
C SER A 31 9.11 8.96 15.55
N ALA A 32 9.43 8.15 14.54
CA ALA A 32 8.49 7.81 13.49
C ALA A 32 7.15 7.26 14.05
N SER A 33 7.23 6.43 15.09
CA SER A 33 6.05 5.86 15.75
C SER A 33 5.20 6.90 16.47
N GLN A 34 5.81 7.90 17.11
CA GLN A 34 5.09 8.99 17.76
C GLN A 34 4.38 9.86 16.72
N PHE A 35 5.07 10.24 15.65
CA PHE A 35 4.50 11.04 14.57
C PHE A 35 3.30 10.32 13.92
N LEU A 36 3.47 9.04 13.52
CA LEU A 36 2.42 8.27 12.86
C LEU A 36 1.21 8.03 13.77
N ARG A 37 1.41 7.87 15.09
CA ARG A 37 0.32 7.75 16.06
C ARG A 37 -0.46 9.07 16.20
N ALA A 38 0.23 10.19 16.28
CA ALA A 38 -0.38 11.51 16.32
C ALA A 38 -1.16 11.80 15.03
N PHE A 39 -0.57 11.50 13.87
CA PHE A 39 -1.21 11.59 12.57
C PHE A 39 -2.48 10.74 12.48
N ALA A 40 -2.42 9.46 12.90
CA ALA A 40 -3.59 8.59 12.94
C ALA A 40 -4.71 9.17 13.83
N ALA A 41 -4.37 9.72 15.00
CA ALA A 41 -5.35 10.31 15.91
C ALA A 41 -6.05 11.54 15.30
N VAL A 42 -5.34 12.35 14.51
CA VAL A 42 -5.93 13.45 13.74
C VAL A 42 -6.86 12.91 12.65
N LEU A 43 -6.41 11.90 11.89
CA LEU A 43 -7.21 11.32 10.82
C LEU A 43 -8.52 10.70 11.31
N VAL A 44 -8.56 10.05 12.47
CA VAL A 44 -9.80 9.49 13.03
C VAL A 44 -10.90 10.55 13.20
N ARG A 45 -10.50 11.81 13.43
CA ARG A 45 -11.43 12.94 13.66
C ARG A 45 -11.71 13.76 12.40
N ALA A 46 -10.83 13.70 11.41
CA ALA A 46 -10.91 14.48 10.19
C ALA A 46 -12.10 14.03 9.32
N LYS A 47 -12.75 14.99 8.66
CA LYS A 47 -13.75 14.72 7.63
C LYS A 47 -13.06 14.20 6.36
N PRO A 48 -13.76 13.46 5.47
CA PRO A 48 -13.15 12.92 4.25
C PRO A 48 -12.38 13.95 3.42
N LYS A 49 -12.94 15.15 3.23
CA LYS A 49 -12.29 16.25 2.49
C LYS A 49 -11.04 16.82 3.17
N GLU A 50 -10.94 16.71 4.49
CA GLU A 50 -9.81 17.24 5.27
C GLU A 50 -8.60 16.28 5.26
N VAL A 51 -8.83 14.98 5.00
CA VAL A 51 -7.76 13.96 4.94
C VAL A 51 -6.66 14.36 3.98
N VAL A 52 -7.04 14.85 2.80
CA VAL A 52 -6.12 15.29 1.74
C VAL A 52 -5.16 16.35 2.28
N TRP A 53 -5.68 17.30 3.08
CA TRP A 53 -4.89 18.38 3.64
C TRP A 53 -3.92 17.88 4.71
N TYR A 54 -4.38 16.98 5.59
CA TYR A 54 -3.53 16.38 6.61
C TYR A 54 -2.45 15.47 6.03
N VAL A 55 -2.76 14.68 4.98
CA VAL A 55 -1.77 13.85 4.28
C VAL A 55 -0.70 14.74 3.64
N ASN A 56 -1.10 15.79 2.92
CA ASN A 56 -0.16 16.71 2.28
C ASN A 56 0.76 17.39 3.32
N ALA A 57 0.17 17.86 4.43
CA ALA A 57 0.91 18.48 5.52
C ALA A 57 1.87 17.50 6.21
N ALA A 58 1.41 16.28 6.50
CA ALA A 58 2.22 15.26 7.16
C ALA A 58 3.43 14.87 6.30
N VAL A 59 3.25 14.67 5.00
CA VAL A 59 4.35 14.33 4.09
C VAL A 59 5.36 15.48 3.99
N LYS A 60 4.91 16.74 3.95
CA LYS A 60 5.81 17.90 3.96
C LYS A 60 6.62 18.01 5.25
N LEU A 61 6.00 17.69 6.39
CA LEU A 61 6.66 17.73 7.70
C LEU A 61 7.65 16.57 7.89
N ARG A 62 7.34 15.38 7.37
CA ARG A 62 8.14 14.15 7.53
C ARG A 62 8.23 13.38 6.22
N ARG A 63 9.02 13.93 5.28
CA ARG A 63 9.26 13.35 3.95
C ARG A 63 9.86 11.94 4.03
N ASP A 64 10.67 11.69 5.05
CA ASP A 64 11.25 10.38 5.37
C ASP A 64 10.20 9.30 5.66
N LEU A 65 8.97 9.68 6.00
CA LEU A 65 7.87 8.77 6.34
C LEU A 65 6.74 8.75 5.30
N ALA A 66 6.93 9.33 4.12
CA ALA A 66 5.85 9.55 3.15
C ALA A 66 5.06 8.28 2.80
N ASP A 67 5.75 7.14 2.61
CA ASP A 67 5.14 5.84 2.36
C ASP A 67 4.31 5.35 3.56
N ARG A 68 4.84 5.47 4.79
CA ARG A 68 4.15 5.06 6.02
C ARG A 68 2.95 5.94 6.34
N ILE A 69 3.04 7.24 6.07
CA ILE A 69 1.92 8.19 6.20
C ILE A 69 0.74 7.73 5.34
N VAL A 70 1.01 7.35 4.08
CA VAL A 70 -0.02 6.83 3.17
C VAL A 70 -0.61 5.53 3.71
N VAL A 71 0.21 4.57 4.17
CA VAL A 71 -0.28 3.31 4.75
C VAL A 71 -1.21 3.56 5.94
N VAL A 72 -0.85 4.49 6.84
CA VAL A 72 -1.70 4.87 7.97
C VAL A 72 -3.01 5.49 7.48
N ALA A 73 -2.96 6.39 6.50
CA ALA A 73 -4.16 7.03 5.96
C ALA A 73 -5.12 6.02 5.32
N LEU A 74 -4.60 5.09 4.51
CA LEU A 74 -5.38 4.01 3.91
C LEU A 74 -6.01 3.12 4.98
N ASN A 75 -5.23 2.67 5.97
CA ASN A 75 -5.76 1.83 7.06
C ASN A 75 -6.87 2.55 7.85
N VAL A 76 -6.71 3.82 8.20
CA VAL A 76 -7.73 4.57 8.96
C VAL A 76 -9.02 4.75 8.14
N ARG A 77 -8.94 4.82 6.81
CA ARG A 77 -10.09 5.12 5.95
C ARG A 77 -10.77 3.90 5.33
N ILE A 78 -10.04 2.81 5.12
CA ILE A 78 -10.52 1.68 4.31
C ILE A 78 -10.88 0.47 5.18
N SER A 79 -10.55 0.49 6.48
CA SER A 79 -10.84 -0.59 7.43
C SER A 79 -12.31 -1.02 7.45
N ASP A 80 -13.25 -0.13 7.13
CA ASP A 80 -14.70 -0.40 7.18
C ASP A 80 -15.33 -0.79 5.83
N ALA A 81 -14.58 -0.76 4.72
CA ALA A 81 -15.15 -0.85 3.37
C ALA A 81 -15.46 -2.28 2.85
N ARG A 82 -15.45 -3.30 3.71
CA ARG A 82 -15.51 -4.72 3.28
C ARG A 82 -16.85 -5.19 2.66
N VAL A 83 -17.83 -4.29 2.54
CA VAL A 83 -19.04 -4.52 1.73
C VAL A 83 -18.95 -3.65 0.47
N PHE A 84 -18.37 -4.20 -0.60
CA PHE A 84 -18.23 -3.49 -1.87
C PHE A 84 -19.46 -3.70 -2.76
N ASP A 85 -20.40 -2.76 -2.71
CA ASP A 85 -21.27 -2.52 -3.86
C ASP A 85 -20.58 -1.59 -4.87
N LYS A 86 -21.15 -1.44 -6.08
CA LYS A 86 -20.55 -0.65 -7.16
C LYS A 86 -20.33 0.82 -6.76
N GLN A 87 -21.27 1.43 -6.04
CA GLN A 87 -21.18 2.83 -5.61
C GLN A 87 -20.13 3.00 -4.51
N ASN A 88 -20.08 2.06 -3.56
CA ASN A 88 -19.08 2.05 -2.51
C ASN A 88 -17.67 1.86 -3.08
N LYS A 89 -17.52 1.01 -4.11
CA LYS A 89 -16.24 0.77 -4.80
C LYS A 89 -15.69 2.04 -5.47
N GLU A 90 -16.53 2.78 -6.19
CA GLU A 90 -16.12 4.04 -6.84
C GLU A 90 -15.76 5.11 -5.82
N LYS A 91 -16.54 5.24 -4.75
CA LYS A 91 -16.26 6.18 -3.66
C LYS A 91 -14.93 5.88 -2.96
N VAL A 92 -14.69 4.61 -2.61
CA VAL A 92 -13.44 4.17 -1.99
C VAL A 92 -12.26 4.39 -2.95
N GLY A 93 -12.44 4.10 -4.24
CA GLY A 93 -11.43 4.39 -5.26
C GLY A 93 -11.07 5.87 -5.34
N ALA A 94 -12.06 6.76 -5.29
CA ALA A 94 -11.85 8.20 -5.29
C ALA A 94 -11.11 8.68 -4.03
N GLU A 95 -11.49 8.20 -2.84
CA GLU A 95 -10.80 8.54 -1.59
C GLU A 95 -9.33 8.07 -1.61
N ILE A 96 -9.06 6.87 -2.13
CA ILE A 96 -7.69 6.36 -2.31
C ILE A 96 -6.92 7.26 -3.27
N SER A 97 -7.48 7.57 -4.44
CA SER A 97 -6.84 8.45 -5.43
C SER A 97 -6.49 9.82 -4.85
N ASP A 98 -7.38 10.42 -4.05
CA ASP A 98 -7.14 11.71 -3.42
C ASP A 98 -6.00 11.67 -2.39
N ILE A 99 -5.93 10.61 -1.57
CA ILE A 99 -4.82 10.40 -0.62
C ILE A 99 -3.49 10.27 -1.37
N ILE A 100 -3.44 9.43 -2.40
CA ILE A 100 -2.21 9.19 -3.17
C ILE A 100 -1.77 10.46 -3.88
N LYS A 101 -2.69 11.17 -4.53
CA LYS A 101 -2.41 12.43 -5.21
C LYS A 101 -1.85 13.46 -4.23
N ALA A 102 -2.47 13.60 -3.05
CA ALA A 102 -2.01 14.53 -2.03
C ALA A 102 -0.59 14.26 -1.53
N ALA A 103 -0.26 12.98 -1.31
CA ALA A 103 1.04 12.56 -0.84
C ALA A 103 2.13 12.74 -1.91
N VAL A 104 1.86 12.30 -3.15
CA VAL A 104 2.81 12.42 -4.26
C VAL A 104 3.02 13.89 -4.66
N THR A 105 1.98 14.73 -4.63
CA THR A 105 2.16 16.17 -4.85
C THR A 105 2.98 16.84 -3.72
N ALA A 106 2.91 16.32 -2.49
CA ALA A 106 3.73 16.82 -1.39
C ALA A 106 5.20 16.42 -1.53
N ASP A 107 5.46 15.22 -2.05
CA ASP A 107 6.81 14.71 -2.29
C ASP A 107 6.90 13.81 -3.53
N PRO A 108 7.13 14.40 -4.72
CA PRO A 108 7.19 13.66 -5.98
C PRO A 108 8.31 12.61 -5.99
N ASP A 109 9.43 12.89 -5.33
CA ASP A 109 10.59 11.98 -5.27
C ASP A 109 10.26 10.68 -4.51
N ALA A 110 9.29 10.73 -3.60
CA ALA A 110 8.82 9.56 -2.85
C ALA A 110 7.77 8.73 -3.61
N ALA A 111 7.35 9.13 -4.82
CA ALA A 111 6.21 8.52 -5.53
C ALA A 111 6.32 7.00 -5.69
N ALA A 112 7.50 6.48 -6.04
CA ALA A 112 7.72 5.04 -6.19
C ALA A 112 7.57 4.28 -4.86
N ALA A 113 8.06 4.85 -3.75
CA ALA A 113 7.93 4.25 -2.42
C ALA A 113 6.47 4.28 -1.94
N ILE A 114 5.79 5.41 -2.13
CA ILE A 114 4.37 5.59 -1.83
C ILE A 114 3.53 4.56 -2.59
N VAL A 115 3.69 4.44 -3.91
CA VAL A 115 2.93 3.51 -4.74
C VAL A 115 3.18 2.07 -4.32
N LYS A 116 4.45 1.69 -4.10
CA LYS A 116 4.79 0.34 -3.64
C LYS A 116 4.10 0.01 -2.31
N ALA A 117 4.13 0.93 -1.35
CA ALA A 117 3.50 0.73 -0.05
C ALA A 117 1.97 0.64 -0.18
N ALA A 118 1.36 1.57 -0.92
CA ALA A 118 -0.08 1.61 -1.13
C ALA A 118 -0.62 0.36 -1.84
N VAL A 119 0.04 -0.12 -2.90
CA VAL A 119 -0.37 -1.35 -3.61
C VAL A 119 -0.23 -2.58 -2.72
N ASN A 120 0.77 -2.62 -1.84
CA ASN A 120 0.90 -3.71 -0.86
C ASN A 120 -0.21 -3.68 0.20
N THR A 121 -0.67 -2.49 0.59
CA THR A 121 -1.77 -2.31 1.55
C THR A 121 -3.13 -2.59 0.92
N GLU A 122 -3.39 -2.04 -0.27
CA GLU A 122 -4.67 -2.14 -0.97
C GLU A 122 -4.49 -2.66 -2.40
N PRO A 123 -4.22 -3.97 -2.59
CA PRO A 123 -3.95 -4.54 -3.92
C PRO A 123 -5.11 -4.35 -4.90
N PHE A 124 -6.35 -4.38 -4.41
CA PHE A 124 -7.54 -4.22 -5.25
C PHE A 124 -7.62 -2.83 -5.89
N ALA A 125 -6.96 -1.83 -5.30
CA ALA A 125 -7.03 -0.44 -5.71
C ALA A 125 -5.87 0.01 -6.61
N ARG A 126 -5.05 -0.94 -7.09
CA ARG A 126 -3.82 -0.67 -7.84
C ARG A 126 -4.00 0.35 -8.96
N ASP A 127 -5.03 0.19 -9.78
CA ASP A 127 -5.20 1.07 -10.94
C ASP A 127 -5.51 2.51 -10.53
N TRP A 128 -6.31 2.71 -9.48
CA TRP A 128 -6.55 4.04 -8.89
C TRP A 128 -5.29 4.63 -8.28
N ILE A 129 -4.48 3.82 -7.59
CA ILE A 129 -3.22 4.24 -6.97
C ILE A 129 -2.23 4.69 -8.05
N VAL A 130 -2.00 3.85 -9.07
CA VAL A 130 -1.05 4.11 -10.15
C VAL A 130 -1.48 5.32 -10.98
N ALA A 131 -2.77 5.40 -11.35
CA ALA A 131 -3.29 6.52 -12.10
C ALA A 131 -3.16 7.85 -11.34
N ALA A 132 -3.52 7.87 -10.06
CA ALA A 132 -3.40 9.06 -9.22
C ALA A 132 -1.95 9.52 -9.04
N ALA A 133 -1.02 8.58 -8.81
CA ALA A 133 0.39 8.90 -8.67
C ALA A 133 0.99 9.46 -9.97
N ILE A 134 0.68 8.86 -11.13
CA ILE A 134 1.14 9.36 -12.43
C ILE A 134 0.55 10.74 -12.73
N ALA A 135 -0.71 10.98 -12.35
CA ALA A 135 -1.34 12.29 -12.52
C ALA A 135 -0.68 13.36 -11.63
N ALA A 136 -0.15 12.98 -10.48
CA ALA A 136 0.54 13.88 -9.54
C ALA A 136 2.02 14.12 -9.88
N ALA A 137 2.70 13.11 -10.42
CA ALA A 137 4.13 13.13 -10.76
C ALA A 137 4.36 12.42 -12.11
N PRO A 138 3.95 13.04 -13.24
CA PRO A 138 4.07 12.43 -14.57
C PRO A 138 5.51 12.09 -14.96
N GLU A 139 6.48 12.87 -14.47
CA GLU A 139 7.91 12.66 -14.65
C GLU A 139 8.40 11.36 -13.97
N GLN A 140 7.74 10.92 -12.91
CA GLN A 140 8.08 9.67 -12.19
C GLN A 140 7.37 8.43 -12.76
N ARG A 141 6.64 8.56 -13.88
CA ARG A 141 5.80 7.49 -14.45
C ARG A 141 6.48 6.13 -14.53
N VAL A 142 7.71 6.06 -15.04
CA VAL A 142 8.43 4.79 -15.23
C VAL A 142 8.74 4.16 -13.88
N ALA A 143 9.20 4.95 -12.90
CA ALA A 143 9.49 4.48 -11.55
C ALA A 143 8.21 3.99 -10.85
N ILE A 144 7.10 4.71 -11.00
CA ILE A 144 5.78 4.35 -10.47
C ILE A 144 5.31 2.99 -11.03
N LEU A 145 5.33 2.80 -12.35
CA LEU A 145 4.90 1.56 -12.98
C LEU A 145 5.76 0.37 -12.52
N LYS A 146 7.08 0.57 -12.45
CA LYS A 146 8.02 -0.47 -12.01
C LYS A 146 7.82 -0.84 -10.53
N ALA A 147 7.52 0.14 -9.68
CA ALA A 147 7.22 -0.06 -8.27
C ALA A 147 5.93 -0.85 -8.05
N ALA A 148 4.86 -0.52 -8.80
CA ALA A 148 3.59 -1.23 -8.75
C ALA A 148 3.72 -2.70 -9.19
N ALA A 149 4.43 -2.96 -10.30
CA ALA A 149 4.68 -4.32 -10.78
C ALA A 149 5.48 -5.16 -9.76
N LYS A 150 6.47 -4.56 -9.10
CA LYS A 150 7.26 -5.24 -8.05
C LYS A 150 6.40 -5.57 -6.82
N ALA A 151 5.46 -4.71 -6.45
CA ALA A 151 4.54 -4.98 -5.35
C ALA A 151 3.62 -6.18 -5.65
N GLU A 152 3.09 -6.27 -6.88
CA GLU A 152 2.27 -7.42 -7.30
C GLU A 152 3.04 -8.73 -7.26
N PHE A 153 4.28 -8.73 -7.73
CA PHE A 153 5.14 -9.91 -7.66
C PHE A 153 5.33 -10.37 -6.21
N LEU A 154 5.59 -9.44 -5.28
CA LEU A 154 5.74 -9.78 -3.86
C LEU A 154 4.45 -10.33 -3.24
N ILE A 155 3.29 -9.81 -3.63
CA ILE A 155 1.99 -10.34 -3.19
C ILE A 155 1.77 -11.75 -3.74
N PHE A 156 2.07 -11.98 -5.03
CA PHE A 156 1.99 -13.31 -5.64
C PHE A 156 2.89 -14.31 -4.93
N VAL A 157 4.17 -13.96 -4.74
CA VAL A 157 5.18 -14.79 -4.03
C VAL A 157 4.74 -15.11 -2.59
N ARG A 158 4.27 -14.11 -1.84
CA ARG A 158 3.76 -14.31 -0.48
C ARG A 158 2.55 -15.27 -0.46
N ARG A 159 1.66 -15.15 -1.44
CA ARG A 159 0.43 -15.95 -1.52
C ARG A 159 0.66 -17.37 -2.01
N SER A 160 1.68 -17.60 -2.83
CA SER A 160 2.05 -18.92 -3.36
C SER A 160 3.01 -19.69 -2.45
N GLY A 161 3.53 -19.08 -1.39
CA GLY A 161 4.54 -19.69 -0.52
C GLY A 161 5.89 -19.87 -1.22
N PHE A 162 6.14 -19.11 -2.29
CA PHE A 162 7.37 -19.19 -3.06
C PHE A 162 8.51 -18.49 -2.32
N ASP A 163 9.56 -19.21 -1.93
CA ASP A 163 10.67 -18.65 -1.18
C ASP A 163 11.70 -18.00 -2.14
N ALA A 164 11.56 -16.69 -2.36
CA ALA A 164 12.41 -15.91 -3.25
C ALA A 164 13.84 -15.68 -2.70
N GLY A 165 14.19 -16.23 -1.54
CA GLY A 165 15.46 -16.04 -0.84
C GLY A 165 16.67 -16.73 -1.49
N ASN A 166 16.49 -17.59 -2.49
CA ASN A 166 17.59 -18.33 -3.13
C ASN A 166 17.61 -18.15 -4.66
N MET A 167 17.67 -16.91 -5.13
CA MET A 167 18.00 -16.64 -6.54
C MET A 167 19.51 -16.56 -6.73
N SER A 168 20.19 -17.70 -6.67
CA SER A 168 21.41 -17.87 -7.46
C SER A 168 20.98 -18.26 -8.87
N SER A 169 21.25 -17.40 -9.85
CA SER A 169 20.94 -17.58 -11.26
C SER A 169 21.56 -18.85 -11.84
N THR A 170 20.91 -20.00 -11.70
CA THR A 170 21.04 -21.19 -12.55
C THR A 170 20.04 -22.25 -12.11
N THR A 171 18.78 -22.12 -12.49
CA THR A 171 17.93 -23.32 -12.66
C THR A 171 17.02 -23.05 -13.84
N SER A 172 17.58 -23.18 -15.04
CA SER A 172 16.80 -23.65 -16.18
C SER A 172 16.19 -24.99 -15.76
N GLY A 173 14.92 -24.98 -15.38
CA GLY A 173 14.14 -26.21 -15.35
C GLY A 173 14.12 -26.72 -16.78
N THR A 174 14.88 -27.77 -17.06
CA THR A 174 14.87 -28.46 -18.34
C THR A 174 13.47 -29.02 -18.54
N ILE A 175 12.61 -28.30 -19.26
CA ILE A 175 11.39 -28.88 -19.82
C ILE A 175 11.90 -29.95 -20.80
N ASN A 176 11.84 -31.22 -20.39
CA ASN A 176 12.15 -32.33 -21.28
C ASN A 176 11.00 -32.46 -22.29
N PRO A 177 11.20 -32.19 -23.59
CA PRO A 177 10.14 -32.24 -24.58
C PRO A 177 9.66 -33.67 -24.90
N ALA A 178 10.22 -34.71 -24.28
CA ALA A 178 9.87 -36.10 -24.53
C ALA A 178 8.51 -36.55 -23.94
N SER A 179 7.89 -35.80 -23.02
CA SER A 179 6.65 -36.24 -22.34
C SER A 179 5.36 -35.98 -23.12
N LEU A 180 5.41 -35.42 -24.33
CA LEU A 180 4.21 -35.14 -25.14
C LEU A 180 4.00 -36.13 -26.30
N LEU A 181 4.86 -37.13 -26.45
CA LEU A 181 4.79 -38.10 -27.53
C LEU A 181 5.19 -39.48 -27.00
N ASN A 182 4.23 -40.23 -26.45
CA ASN A 182 4.02 -41.64 -26.80
C ASN A 182 2.96 -42.29 -25.88
N ASN A 183 1.86 -42.67 -26.53
CA ASN A 183 1.10 -43.88 -26.23
C ASN A 183 2.07 -45.04 -25.92
N GLU A 184 1.83 -45.79 -24.85
CA GLU A 184 1.70 -47.26 -24.87
C GLU A 184 1.75 -47.86 -23.45
N ASN A 185 0.60 -48.42 -23.05
CA ASN A 185 0.47 -49.76 -22.49
C ASN A 185 1.54 -50.23 -21.48
N VAL A 186 1.29 -50.01 -20.18
CA VAL A 186 1.95 -50.77 -19.11
C VAL A 186 0.96 -51.70 -18.43
N ASN A 187 1.10 -52.96 -18.81
CA ASN A 187 0.44 -54.17 -18.36
C ASN A 187 0.74 -54.41 -16.86
N SER A 188 -0.29 -54.61 -16.03
CA SER A 188 -0.12 -55.01 -14.62
C SER A 188 -0.10 -56.55 -14.51
N PRO A 189 0.82 -57.17 -13.73
CA PRO A 189 0.90 -58.62 -13.63
C PRO A 189 -0.25 -59.22 -12.79
N GLU A 190 -0.80 -60.31 -13.36
CA GLU A 190 -1.76 -61.31 -12.89
C GLU A 190 -2.23 -61.28 -11.41
N GLN A 191 -3.54 -61.12 -11.24
CA GLN A 191 -4.28 -61.48 -10.03
C GLN A 191 -5.07 -62.76 -10.34
N PRO A 192 -4.88 -63.90 -9.62
CA PRO A 192 -5.65 -65.11 -9.90
C PRO A 192 -7.13 -64.97 -9.47
N PRO A 193 -8.07 -65.61 -10.18
CA PRO A 193 -9.50 -65.45 -9.91
C PRO A 193 -9.92 -66.10 -8.59
N SER A 194 -10.81 -65.43 -7.86
CA SER A 194 -11.53 -66.01 -6.73
C SER A 194 -12.76 -66.75 -7.24
N GLY A 195 -12.81 -68.08 -7.08
CA GLY A 195 -14.08 -68.82 -7.04
C GLY A 195 -14.18 -70.05 -7.95
N LEU A 196 -14.41 -71.18 -7.26
CA LEU A 196 -14.92 -72.51 -7.65
C LEU A 196 -14.01 -73.45 -8.42
#